data_AF-A0A135V854-F1
#
_entry.id   AF-A0A135V854-F1
#
_cell.length_a   1.000
_cell.length_b   1.000
_cell.length_c   1.000
_cell.angle_alpha   90.00
_cell.angle_beta   90.00
_cell.angle_gamma   90.00
#
_symmetry.space_group_name_H-M   'P 1'
#
loop_
_entity.id
_entity.type
_entity.pdbx_description
1 polymer ?
#
loop_
_entity_poly.entity_id
_entity_poly.type
_entity_poly.pdbx_seq_one_letter_code
_entity_poly.pdbx_strand_id
1 'polypeptide(L)'
;MSQGMIHLMGNGPATIRRAEEADVEVLSSDIELVEKVSVILSVVPPRDAMKTAQRVVDALHDLATRGSRPSSPLYFIDLNAVAPSTVRGIAELFTSVQHSARFIDGSILGEPPVWIPANDLGTETASPTTTMSGVEHGLGGRWVLPRIPISGPHHIIELPIHGERLHAALNMR
;
A
#
# COMPACT_ATOMS: atom_id res chain seq x y z
N MET A 1 -10.33 13.02 -10.25
CA MET A 1 -10.83 12.18 -9.14
C MET A 1 -9.86 11.02 -9.00
N SER A 2 -9.25 10.83 -7.82
CA SER A 2 -8.29 9.77 -7.58
C SER A 2 -9.06 8.60 -6.99
N GLN A 3 -9.51 7.67 -7.83
CA GLN A 3 -10.25 6.49 -7.39
C GLN A 3 -9.23 5.49 -6.82
N GLY A 4 -9.40 5.09 -5.56
CA GLY A 4 -8.64 3.98 -4.99
C GLY A 4 -9.16 2.67 -5.57
N MET A 5 -8.28 1.73 -5.87
CA MET A 5 -8.66 0.37 -6.28
C MET A 5 -8.19 -0.61 -5.22
N ILE A 6 -9.04 -1.56 -4.85
CA ILE A 6 -8.71 -2.61 -3.87
C ILE A 6 -9.01 -3.97 -4.47
N HIS A 7 -8.10 -4.92 -4.24
CA HIS A 7 -8.36 -6.32 -4.55
C HIS A 7 -8.67 -7.08 -3.26
N LEU A 8 -9.92 -7.54 -3.12
CA LEU A 8 -10.43 -8.25 -1.95
C LEU A 8 -10.63 -9.75 -2.22
N MET A 9 -9.56 -10.52 -2.40
CA MET A 9 -9.70 -11.99 -2.45
C MET A 9 -9.96 -12.56 -1.03
N GLY A 10 -11.11 -13.23 -0.85
CA GLY A 10 -11.41 -14.02 0.35
C GLY A 10 -12.09 -13.28 1.50
N ASN A 11 -12.58 -12.06 1.30
CA ASN A 11 -13.26 -11.31 2.34
C ASN A 11 -14.78 -11.50 2.32
N GLY A 12 -15.39 -11.56 3.50
CA GLY A 12 -16.85 -11.68 3.63
C GLY A 12 -17.61 -10.42 3.16
N PRO A 13 -18.96 -10.50 3.08
CA PRO A 13 -19.80 -9.41 2.56
C PRO A 13 -19.58 -8.05 3.23
N ALA A 14 -19.18 -8.05 4.50
CA ALA A 14 -18.92 -6.83 5.27
C ALA A 14 -17.68 -6.05 4.80
N THR A 15 -16.68 -6.69 4.20
CA THR A 15 -15.49 -5.99 3.69
C THR A 15 -15.75 -5.40 2.32
N ILE A 16 -16.49 -6.14 1.47
CA ILE A 16 -16.92 -5.65 0.15
C ILE A 16 -17.77 -4.39 0.31
N ARG A 17 -18.76 -4.43 1.22
CA ARG A 17 -19.62 -3.27 1.48
C ARG A 17 -18.83 -2.03 1.94
N ARG A 18 -17.80 -2.21 2.79
CA ARG A 18 -16.95 -1.07 3.23
C ARG A 18 -16.12 -0.50 2.09
N ALA A 19 -15.65 -1.33 1.15
CA ALA A 19 -14.94 -0.85 -0.03
C ALA A 19 -15.89 -0.04 -0.93
N GLU A 20 -17.10 -0.54 -1.17
CA GLU A 20 -18.13 0.18 -1.93
C GLU A 20 -18.53 1.50 -1.27
N GLU A 21 -18.75 1.50 0.05
CA GLU A 21 -19.07 2.71 0.85
C GLU A 21 -17.94 3.75 0.79
N ALA A 22 -16.70 3.33 0.53
CA ALA A 22 -15.52 4.18 0.44
C ALA A 22 -15.10 4.53 -1.01
N ASP A 23 -15.98 4.28 -1.99
CA ASP A 23 -15.72 4.49 -3.44
C ASP A 23 -14.45 3.77 -3.94
N VAL A 24 -14.24 2.56 -3.41
CA VAL A 24 -13.11 1.71 -3.77
C VAL A 24 -13.57 0.62 -4.74
N GLU A 25 -13.02 0.61 -5.95
CA GLU A 25 -13.35 -0.40 -6.96
C GLU A 25 -12.81 -1.76 -6.52
N VAL A 26 -13.69 -2.77 -6.53
CA VAL A 26 -13.34 -4.16 -6.23
C VAL A 26 -12.99 -4.88 -7.54
N LEU A 27 -11.72 -5.25 -7.68
CA LEU A 27 -11.25 -5.99 -8.85
C LEU A 27 -11.50 -7.50 -8.71
N SER A 28 -11.74 -8.15 -9.85
CA SER A 28 -12.20 -9.53 -9.92
C SER A 28 -11.08 -10.57 -10.07
N SER A 29 -9.87 -10.13 -10.43
CA SER A 29 -8.71 -11.01 -10.65
C SER A 29 -7.37 -10.32 -10.37
N ASP A 30 -6.33 -11.13 -10.12
CA ASP A 30 -4.97 -10.62 -9.89
C ASP A 30 -4.37 -10.01 -11.17
N ILE A 31 -4.74 -10.52 -12.35
CA ILE A 31 -4.31 -9.98 -13.65
C ILE A 31 -4.86 -8.57 -13.83
N GLU A 32 -6.15 -8.38 -13.58
CA GLU A 32 -6.79 -7.07 -13.67
C GLU A 32 -6.17 -6.07 -12.67
N LEU A 33 -5.82 -6.54 -11.46
CA LEU A 33 -5.10 -5.74 -10.48
C LEU A 33 -3.76 -5.24 -11.03
N VAL A 34 -2.88 -6.15 -11.46
CA VAL A 34 -1.52 -5.77 -11.90
C VAL A 34 -1.51 -4.98 -13.22
N GLU A 35 -2.59 -5.06 -14.00
CA GLU A 35 -2.77 -4.29 -15.23
C GLU A 35 -3.25 -2.85 -14.96
N LYS A 36 -4.16 -2.66 -14.01
CA LYS A 36 -4.82 -1.36 -13.78
C LYS A 36 -4.07 -0.45 -12.80
N VAL A 37 -3.27 -0.99 -11.88
CA VAL A 37 -2.67 -0.20 -10.80
C VAL A 37 -1.16 -0.04 -10.99
N SER A 38 -0.63 1.09 -10.52
CA SER A 38 0.82 1.33 -10.48
C SER A 38 1.44 0.99 -9.13
N VAL A 39 0.63 0.86 -8.08
CA VAL A 39 1.06 0.56 -6.70
C VAL A 39 0.10 -0.42 -6.05
N ILE A 40 0.64 -1.43 -5.36
CA ILE A 40 -0.06 -2.32 -4.44
C ILE A 40 0.52 -2.13 -3.05
N LEU A 41 -0.33 -1.80 -2.08
CA LEU A 41 0.01 -1.82 -0.65
C LEU A 41 -0.50 -3.14 -0.06
N SER A 42 0.39 -4.05 0.28
CA SER A 42 0.01 -5.35 0.83
C SER A 42 -0.20 -5.27 2.34
N VAL A 43 -1.46 -5.36 2.76
CA VAL A 43 -1.87 -5.45 4.18
C VAL A 43 -2.84 -6.62 4.32
N VAL A 44 -2.31 -7.77 4.73
CA VAL A 44 -2.97 -9.06 4.88
C VAL A 44 -2.51 -9.73 6.18
N PRO A 45 -3.19 -10.79 6.66
CA PRO A 45 -2.67 -11.57 7.77
C PRO A 45 -1.26 -12.10 7.48
N PRO A 46 -0.31 -12.11 8.43
CA PRO A 46 1.09 -12.49 8.18
C PRO A 46 1.29 -13.85 7.50
N ARG A 47 0.40 -14.82 7.78
CA ARG A 47 0.40 -16.16 7.16
C ARG A 47 0.09 -16.16 5.65
N ASP A 48 -0.54 -15.10 5.15
CA ASP A 48 -1.02 -14.98 3.78
C ASP A 48 -0.11 -14.08 2.91
N ALA A 49 0.87 -13.41 3.52
CA ALA A 49 1.78 -12.47 2.84
C ALA A 49 2.53 -13.12 1.67
N MET A 50 3.20 -14.25 1.91
CA MET A 50 3.95 -14.98 0.87
C MET A 50 3.04 -15.43 -0.28
N LYS A 51 1.87 -15.98 0.03
CA LYS A 51 0.91 -16.42 -1.00
C LYS A 51 0.38 -15.24 -1.81
N THR A 52 0.17 -14.10 -1.18
CA THR A 52 -0.29 -12.88 -1.85
C THR A 52 0.79 -12.33 -2.80
N ALA A 53 2.04 -12.28 -2.35
CA ALA A 53 3.16 -11.90 -3.21
C ALA A 53 3.31 -12.83 -4.41
N GLN A 54 3.23 -14.15 -4.19
CA GLN A 54 3.30 -15.14 -5.27
C GLN A 54 2.21 -14.91 -6.33
N ARG A 55 0.95 -14.69 -5.93
CA ARG A 55 -0.14 -14.41 -6.88
C ARG A 55 0.10 -13.18 -7.75
N VAL A 56 0.69 -12.13 -7.18
CA VAL A 56 1.06 -10.94 -7.94
C VAL A 56 2.16 -11.24 -8.96
N VAL A 57 3.19 -11.99 -8.55
CA VAL A 57 4.27 -12.43 -9.44
C VAL A 57 3.73 -13.32 -10.57
N ASP A 58 2.85 -14.26 -10.25
CA ASP A 58 2.21 -15.15 -11.23
C ASP A 58 1.37 -14.34 -12.24
N ALA A 59 0.58 -13.37 -11.75
CA ALA A 59 -0.22 -12.48 -12.61
C ALA A 59 0.65 -11.62 -13.54
N LEU A 60 1.82 -11.15 -13.07
CA LEU A 60 2.78 -10.41 -13.89
C LEU A 60 3.41 -11.29 -14.98
N HIS A 61 3.73 -12.54 -14.65
CA HIS A 61 4.20 -13.52 -15.64
C HIS A 61 3.13 -13.78 -16.70
N ASP A 62 1.89 -14.04 -16.26
CA ASP A 62 0.76 -14.26 -17.16
C ASP A 62 0.56 -13.07 -18.11
N LEU A 63 0.62 -11.84 -17.59
CA LEU A 63 0.50 -10.63 -18.41
C LEU A 63 1.62 -10.54 -19.46
N ALA A 64 2.85 -10.85 -19.07
CA ALA A 64 3.99 -10.86 -19.97
C ALA A 64 3.85 -11.92 -21.09
N THR A 65 3.34 -13.12 -20.78
CA THR A 65 3.09 -14.16 -21.80
C THR A 65 2.04 -13.74 -22.84
N ARG A 66 1.12 -12.83 -22.46
CA ARG A 66 0.09 -12.26 -23.35
C ARG A 66 0.61 -11.11 -24.22
N GLY A 67 1.88 -10.74 -24.08
CA GLY A 67 2.48 -9.62 -24.81
C GLY A 67 2.10 -8.24 -24.29
N SER A 68 1.32 -8.17 -23.20
CA SER A 68 1.01 -6.93 -22.50
C SER A 68 2.15 -6.60 -21.55
N ARG A 69 2.78 -5.44 -21.75
CA ARG A 69 3.80 -4.93 -20.82
C ARG A 69 3.42 -3.54 -20.35
N PRO A 70 3.28 -3.32 -19.04
CA PRO A 70 3.07 -1.98 -18.49
C PRO A 70 4.18 -1.02 -18.97
N SER A 71 3.81 0.23 -19.24
CA SER A 71 4.77 1.28 -19.60
C SER A 71 5.68 1.69 -18.44
N SER A 72 5.25 1.40 -17.21
CA SER A 72 5.99 1.64 -15.97
C SER A 72 5.91 0.41 -15.06
N PRO A 73 6.93 0.13 -14.25
CA PRO A 73 6.89 -1.00 -13.34
C PRO A 73 5.83 -0.79 -12.24
N LEU A 74 5.21 -1.89 -11.82
CA LEU A 74 4.33 -1.97 -10.66
C LEU A 74 5.13 -1.88 -9.36
N TYR A 75 4.73 -1.04 -8.41
CA TYR A 75 5.33 -1.01 -7.08
C TYR A 75 4.53 -1.91 -6.14
N PHE A 76 5.16 -2.96 -5.61
CA PHE A 76 4.58 -3.79 -4.56
C PHE A 76 5.26 -3.44 -3.24
N ILE A 77 4.47 -2.89 -2.30
CA ILE A 77 4.94 -2.52 -0.97
C ILE A 77 4.37 -3.52 0.03
N ASP A 78 5.24 -4.34 0.62
CA ASP A 78 4.85 -5.24 1.70
C ASP A 78 4.78 -4.45 3.01
N LEU A 79 3.60 -4.34 3.60
CA LEU A 79 3.35 -3.68 4.89
C LEU A 79 2.89 -4.68 5.96
N ASN A 80 3.05 -5.97 5.70
CA ASN A 80 2.59 -7.04 6.57
C ASN A 80 3.50 -7.19 7.80
N ALA A 81 2.93 -7.52 8.95
CA ALA A 81 3.69 -7.81 10.17
C ALA A 81 4.34 -9.21 10.12
N VAL A 82 5.39 -9.36 9.31
CA VAL A 82 6.08 -10.64 9.04
C VAL A 82 7.52 -10.67 9.58
N ALA A 83 8.09 -11.86 9.72
CA ALA A 83 9.49 -12.03 10.12
C ALA A 83 10.46 -11.64 8.99
N PRO A 84 11.71 -11.23 9.31
CA PRO A 84 12.72 -10.89 8.31
C PRO A 84 13.00 -12.01 7.28
N SER A 85 12.86 -13.28 7.67
CA SER A 85 13.01 -14.40 6.74
C SER A 85 11.90 -14.45 5.69
N THR A 86 10.67 -14.09 6.07
CA THR A 86 9.51 -14.10 5.17
C THR A 86 9.64 -13.01 4.12
N VAL A 87 9.97 -11.79 4.54
CA VAL A 87 10.11 -10.66 3.60
C VAL A 87 11.29 -10.86 2.64
N ARG A 88 12.39 -11.49 3.08
CA ARG A 88 13.47 -11.89 2.16
C ARG A 88 13.02 -12.90 1.12
N GLY A 89 12.20 -13.88 1.52
CA GLY A 89 11.62 -14.83 0.57
C GLY A 89 10.67 -14.14 -0.42
N ILE A 90 9.90 -13.15 0.03
CA ILE A 90 9.07 -12.33 -0.86
C ILE A 90 9.95 -11.53 -1.84
N ALA A 91 10.99 -10.85 -1.35
CA ALA A 91 11.92 -10.11 -2.20
C ALA A 91 12.55 -10.99 -3.29
N GLU A 92 12.90 -12.24 -2.94
CA GLU A 92 13.42 -13.23 -3.89
C GLU A 92 12.43 -13.53 -5.02
N LEU A 93 11.12 -13.66 -4.74
CA LEU A 93 10.10 -13.89 -5.78
C LEU A 93 10.09 -12.77 -6.83
N PHE A 94 10.26 -11.52 -6.38
CA PHE A 94 10.23 -10.34 -7.25
C PHE A 94 11.48 -10.19 -8.12
N THR A 95 12.57 -10.92 -7.86
CA THR A 95 13.74 -10.94 -8.75
C THR A 95 13.37 -11.47 -10.14
N SER A 96 12.48 -12.47 -10.21
CA SER A 96 12.02 -13.06 -11.47
C SER A 96 11.21 -12.10 -12.35
N VAL A 97 10.65 -11.05 -11.76
CA VAL A 97 9.82 -10.03 -12.42
C VAL A 97 10.39 -8.62 -12.24
N GLN A 98 11.70 -8.49 -11.96
CA GLN A 98 12.36 -7.21 -11.65
C GLN A 98 12.26 -6.16 -12.79
N HIS A 99 11.92 -6.57 -14.01
CA HIS A 99 11.69 -5.64 -15.11
C HIS A 99 10.25 -5.13 -15.20
N SER A 100 9.32 -5.75 -14.48
CA SER A 100 7.89 -5.45 -14.49
C SER A 100 7.41 -4.92 -13.13
N ALA A 101 8.14 -5.20 -12.05
CA ALA A 101 7.79 -4.75 -10.71
C ALA A 101 8.99 -4.27 -9.90
N ARG A 102 8.70 -3.48 -8.86
CA ARG A 102 9.61 -2.96 -7.85
C ARG A 102 9.08 -3.41 -6.49
N PHE A 103 9.90 -4.14 -5.74
CA PHE A 103 9.56 -4.56 -4.39
C PHE A 103 10.08 -3.54 -3.36
N ILE A 104 9.23 -3.17 -2.40
CA ILE A 104 9.59 -2.34 -1.25
C ILE A 104 9.11 -3.06 0.01
N ASP A 105 9.99 -3.20 0.99
CA ASP A 105 9.62 -3.67 2.33
C ASP A 105 9.25 -2.46 3.19
N GLY A 106 8.20 -2.56 4.00
CA GLY A 106 7.77 -1.50 4.89
C GLY A 106 7.03 -2.03 6.10
N SER A 107 6.78 -1.13 7.05
CA SER A 107 6.08 -1.49 8.29
C SER A 107 5.11 -0.39 8.70
N ILE A 108 3.91 -0.74 9.15
CA ILE A 108 2.98 0.22 9.74
C ILE A 108 3.26 0.30 11.24
N LEU A 109 3.71 1.46 11.70
CA LEU A 109 4.02 1.72 13.10
C LEU A 109 3.05 2.76 13.67
N GLY A 110 2.23 2.34 14.64
CA GLY A 110 1.25 3.17 15.32
C GLY A 110 -0.19 2.79 14.99
N GLU A 111 -1.11 3.54 15.56
CA GLU A 111 -2.55 3.33 15.39
C GLU A 111 -3.04 3.79 14.00
N PRO A 112 -4.20 3.29 13.54
CA PRO A 112 -4.84 3.78 12.32
C PRO A 112 -5.03 5.31 12.31
N PRO A 113 -5.10 5.94 11.13
CA PRO A 113 -5.30 7.39 11.02
C PRO A 113 -6.53 7.90 11.79
N VAL A 114 -6.35 8.96 12.58
CA VAL A 114 -7.43 9.63 13.31
C VAL A 114 -7.47 11.10 12.94
N TRP A 115 -8.67 11.61 12.64
CA TRP A 115 -8.90 13.04 12.43
C TRP A 115 -9.18 13.72 13.77
N ILE A 116 -8.44 14.80 14.06
CA ILE A 116 -8.62 15.64 15.24
C ILE A 116 -9.11 17.02 14.80
N PRO A 117 -10.34 17.43 15.16
CA PRO A 117 -10.83 18.79 14.94
C PRO A 117 -10.02 19.83 15.71
N ALA A 118 -9.97 21.07 15.23
CA ALA A 118 -9.16 22.14 15.81
C ALA A 118 -9.51 22.45 17.27
N ASN A 119 -10.78 22.28 17.64
CA ASN A 119 -11.26 22.55 19.00
C ASN A 119 -10.72 21.56 20.03
N ASP A 120 -10.26 20.38 19.60
CA ASP A 120 -9.74 19.32 20.46
C ASP A 120 -8.20 19.27 20.44
N LEU A 121 -7.55 20.23 19.78
CA LEU A 121 -6.08 20.34 19.72
C LEU A 121 -5.53 20.79 21.09
N GLY A 122 -5.11 19.84 21.92
CA GLY A 122 -4.41 20.12 23.19
C GLY A 122 -4.72 19.15 24.33
N THR A 123 -5.67 18.24 24.15
CA THR A 123 -6.09 17.26 25.17
C THR A 123 -5.43 15.89 25.03
N GLU A 124 -4.54 15.68 24.04
CA GLU A 124 -3.96 14.36 23.77
C GLU A 124 -2.52 14.17 24.25
N THR A 125 -2.28 13.02 24.87
CA THR A 125 -0.95 12.42 25.07
C THR A 125 -0.50 11.76 23.77
N ALA A 126 0.38 12.42 23.01
CA ALA A 126 0.97 11.82 21.81
C ALA A 126 1.78 10.56 22.19
N SER A 127 1.40 9.40 21.64
CA SER A 127 2.23 8.20 21.68
C SER A 127 3.48 8.39 20.81
N PRO A 128 4.66 7.88 21.21
CA PRO A 128 5.94 8.17 20.55
C PRO A 128 6.04 7.66 19.10
N THR A 129 5.12 6.78 18.67
CA THR A 129 5.14 6.13 17.36
C THR A 129 4.40 6.92 16.27
N THR A 130 3.58 7.91 16.62
CA THR A 130 2.69 8.60 15.68
C THR A 130 3.24 9.96 15.28
N THR A 131 3.06 10.38 14.01
CA THR A 131 3.45 11.73 13.57
C THR A 131 2.22 12.56 13.25
N MET A 132 2.21 13.79 13.74
CA MET A 132 1.17 14.77 13.42
C MET A 132 1.38 15.26 11.98
N SER A 133 0.36 15.17 11.13
CA SER A 133 0.36 15.92 9.86
C SER A 133 0.44 17.42 10.16
N GLY A 134 1.02 18.20 9.23
CA GLY A 134 0.92 19.66 9.29
C GLY A 134 -0.56 20.06 9.32
N VAL A 135 -0.89 21.18 9.99
CA VAL A 135 -2.28 21.67 10.01
C VAL A 135 -2.75 21.85 8.57
N GLU A 136 -3.76 21.09 8.15
CA GLU A 136 -4.32 21.26 6.81
C GLU A 136 -5.06 22.61 6.79
N HIS A 137 -4.38 23.63 6.25
CA HIS A 137 -4.90 24.98 6.12
C HIS A 137 -6.15 24.96 5.22
N GLY A 138 -7.32 24.86 5.85
CA GLY A 138 -8.62 24.83 5.18
C GLY A 138 -9.68 23.98 5.87
N LEU A 139 -9.28 22.94 6.63
CA LEU A 139 -10.22 21.97 7.23
C LEU A 139 -10.37 22.08 8.75
N GLY A 140 -9.61 22.97 9.39
CA GLY A 140 -9.77 23.25 10.82
C GLY A 140 -9.52 22.02 11.70
N GLY A 141 -8.46 21.26 11.43
CA GLY A 141 -8.05 20.09 12.21
C GLY A 141 -6.74 19.49 11.68
N ARG A 142 -6.35 18.31 12.18
CA ARG A 142 -5.19 17.56 11.68
C ARG A 142 -5.43 16.06 11.70
N TRP A 143 -4.77 15.36 10.79
CA TRP A 143 -4.64 13.91 10.85
C TRP A 143 -3.47 13.50 11.75
N VAL A 144 -3.74 12.52 12.59
CA VAL A 144 -2.75 11.76 13.34
C VAL A 144 -2.50 10.48 12.55
N LEU A 145 -1.28 10.32 12.02
CA LEU A 145 -0.97 9.27 11.05
C LEU A 145 0.06 8.28 11.61
N PRO A 146 -0.09 6.97 11.34
CA PRO A 146 0.99 6.02 11.61
C PRO A 146 2.23 6.39 10.81
N ARG A 147 3.39 5.91 11.24
CA ARG A 147 4.64 6.01 10.47
C ARG A 147 4.79 4.77 9.61
N ILE A 148 5.28 4.96 8.38
CA ILE A 148 5.58 3.85 7.47
C ILE A 148 7.05 3.90 7.05
N PRO A 149 8.01 3.45 7.89
CA PRO A 149 9.37 3.25 7.43
C PRO A 149 9.38 2.24 6.27
N ILE A 150 10.12 2.57 5.22
CA ILE A 150 10.32 1.72 4.04
C ILE A 150 11.81 1.40 3.85
N SER A 151 12.10 0.25 3.24
CA SER A 151 13.45 -0.22 2.97
C SER A 151 13.55 -0.93 1.62
N GLY A 152 14.79 -1.09 1.14
CA GLY A 152 15.09 -1.71 -0.14
C GLY A 152 15.75 -0.73 -1.14
N PRO A 153 16.04 -1.20 -2.36
CA PRO A 153 16.77 -0.43 -3.37
C PRO A 153 15.86 0.50 -4.20
N HIS A 154 14.57 0.51 -3.93
CA HIS A 154 13.57 1.25 -4.71
C HIS A 154 12.84 2.24 -3.83
N HIS A 155 12.60 3.44 -4.35
CA HIS A 155 11.91 4.49 -3.61
C HIS A 155 10.57 4.82 -4.27
N ILE A 156 9.51 4.93 -3.47
CA ILE A 156 8.16 5.22 -3.99
C ILE A 156 8.06 6.58 -4.69
N ILE A 157 8.97 7.51 -4.39
CA ILE A 157 9.06 8.81 -5.06
C ILE A 157 9.49 8.68 -6.54
N GLU A 158 10.10 7.56 -6.94
CA GLU A 158 10.45 7.24 -8.33
C GLU A 158 9.22 6.84 -9.16
N LEU A 159 8.05 6.68 -8.53
CA LEU A 159 6.79 6.45 -9.22
C LEU A 159 6.44 7.69 -10.08
N PRO A 160 6.29 7.55 -11.42
CA PRO A 160 6.12 8.70 -12.31
C PRO A 160 4.91 9.58 -12.00
N ILE A 161 3.86 9.00 -11.42
CA ILE A 161 2.61 9.68 -11.11
C ILE A 161 2.33 9.52 -9.62
N HIS A 162 2.15 10.64 -8.91
CA HIS A 162 1.78 10.69 -7.49
C HIS A 162 2.79 10.15 -6.46
N GLY A 163 4.00 9.73 -6.83
CA GLY A 163 5.01 9.19 -5.90
C GLY A 163 5.24 10.06 -4.65
N GLU A 164 5.57 11.35 -4.85
CA GLU A 164 5.76 12.33 -3.77
C GLU A 164 4.51 12.52 -2.90
N ARG A 165 3.33 12.60 -3.54
CA ARG A 165 2.06 12.78 -2.84
C ARG A 165 1.72 11.54 -2.00
N LEU A 166 1.96 10.35 -2.53
CA LEU A 166 1.72 9.09 -1.83
C LEU A 166 2.67 8.93 -0.65
N HIS A 167 3.96 9.20 -0.87
CA HIS A 167 4.98 9.21 0.17
C HIS A 167 4.60 10.12 1.34
N ALA A 168 4.18 11.36 1.03
CA ALA A 168 3.74 12.31 2.04
C ALA A 168 2.44 11.90 2.75
N ALA A 169 1.42 11.48 1.99
CA ALA A 169 0.11 11.12 2.53
C ALA A 169 0.16 9.91 3.47
N LEU A 170 1.03 8.93 3.17
CA LEU A 170 1.22 7.73 3.99
C LEU A 170 2.28 7.90 5.08
N ASN A 171 2.85 9.09 5.22
CA ASN A 171 3.91 9.38 6.20
C ASN A 171 5.07 8.36 6.10
N MET A 172 5.47 8.07 4.86
CA MET A 172 6.57 7.16 4.56
C MET A 172 7.92 7.78 4.92
N ARG A 173 8.87 6.95 5.35
CA ARG A 173 10.19 7.37 5.87
C ARG A 173 11.31 6.48 5.36
#